data_AF-A0AA39NE01-F1
#
_entry.id   AF-A0AA39NE01-F1
#
_cell.length_a   1.000
_cell.length_b   1.000
_cell.length_c   1.000
_cell.angle_alpha   90.00
_cell.angle_beta   90.00
_cell.angle_gamma   90.00
#
_symmetry.space_group_name_H-M   'P 1'
#
loop_
_entity.id
_entity.type
_entity.pdbx_description
1 polymer ?
#
loop_
_entity_poly.entity_id
_entity_poly.type
_entity_poly.pdbx_seq_one_letter_code
_entity_poly.pdbx_strand_id
1 'polypeptide(L)'
;MGRCIYVVSSVHISLVISLALGCLNLEALDKDRAFGWDEGRVGRLIAISCGYFIWDTVDAIVNFVDIGFAVHGLACLAIYLGSFKPFLAYYAARCLLWEASTFFLNIHWLLDKTNHTESNFQLINGLLLLVTFFVVRLVYGGMYVLYQFAHTLYQVRHQVPLAYIFIYGGGNVVLQGLNWLWFGKMIAAIRKRFSEDTDKNTSNGTVPK
;
A
#
# COMPACT_ATOMS: atom_id res chain seq x y z
N MET A 1 -2.38 23.08 0.58
CA MET A 1 -2.07 22.57 1.93
C MET A 1 -1.72 21.07 1.96
N GLY A 2 -1.77 20.31 0.85
CA GLY A 2 -1.42 18.88 0.80
C GLY A 2 0.05 18.51 0.57
N ARG A 3 1.01 19.29 1.10
CA ARG A 3 2.47 18.98 0.95
C ARG A 3 3.00 18.07 2.05
N CYS A 4 2.39 18.09 3.22
CA CYS A 4 2.85 17.33 4.39
C CYS A 4 2.67 15.83 4.22
N ILE A 5 1.62 15.38 3.51
CA ILE A 5 1.32 13.95 3.32
C ILE A 5 2.47 13.18 2.70
N TYR A 6 3.09 13.70 1.64
CA TYR A 6 4.21 13.02 0.97
C TYR A 6 5.47 12.98 1.85
N VAL A 7 5.69 13.98 2.69
CA VAL A 7 6.82 14.01 3.62
C VAL A 7 6.61 13.01 4.76
N VAL A 8 5.44 13.06 5.41
CA VAL A 8 5.08 12.15 6.52
C VAL A 8 5.06 10.70 6.02
N SER A 9 4.44 10.46 4.88
CA SER A 9 4.42 9.15 4.22
C SER A 9 5.82 8.65 3.90
N SER A 10 6.72 9.49 3.39
CA SER A 10 8.10 9.09 3.07
C SER A 10 8.90 8.65 4.31
N VAL A 11 8.76 9.40 5.41
CA VAL A 11 9.38 9.03 6.71
C VAL A 11 8.79 7.72 7.23
N HIS A 12 7.46 7.58 7.17
CA HIS A 12 6.76 6.38 7.60
C HIS A 12 7.20 5.14 6.84
N ILE A 13 7.19 5.18 5.50
CA ILE A 13 7.54 4.04 4.64
C ILE A 13 8.98 3.61 4.91
N SER A 14 9.91 4.56 5.01
CA SER A 14 11.32 4.26 5.27
C SER A 14 11.50 3.50 6.58
N LEU A 15 10.78 3.90 7.63
CA LEU A 15 10.83 3.25 8.93
C LEU A 15 10.11 1.89 8.93
N VAL A 16 8.88 1.85 8.43
CA VAL A 16 8.01 0.68 8.50
C VAL A 16 8.49 -0.46 7.63
N ILE A 17 9.01 -0.20 6.43
CA ILE A 17 9.58 -1.25 5.58
C ILE A 17 10.77 -1.91 6.27
N SER A 18 11.69 -1.13 6.87
CA SER A 18 12.83 -1.69 7.60
C SER A 18 12.39 -2.55 8.80
N LEU A 19 11.40 -2.08 9.58
CA LEU A 19 10.87 -2.82 10.71
C LEU A 19 10.11 -4.08 10.28
N ALA A 20 9.33 -4.00 9.20
CA ALA A 20 8.58 -5.12 8.63
C ALA A 20 9.50 -6.24 8.13
N LEU A 21 10.57 -5.88 7.41
CA LEU A 21 11.60 -6.83 6.98
C LEU A 21 12.24 -7.55 8.18
N GLY A 22 12.51 -6.83 9.27
CA GLY A 22 13.02 -7.40 10.51
C GLY A 22 12.06 -8.34 11.25
N CYS A 23 10.78 -8.35 10.87
CA CYS A 23 9.75 -9.23 11.44
C CYS A 23 9.47 -10.49 10.60
N LEU A 24 9.98 -10.58 9.36
CA LEU A 24 9.62 -11.67 8.45
C LEU A 24 10.06 -13.05 8.92
N ASN A 25 11.23 -13.15 9.54
CA ASN A 25 11.86 -14.41 9.96
C ASN A 25 11.74 -14.62 11.48
N LEU A 26 10.68 -14.11 12.11
CA LEU A 26 10.45 -14.32 13.52
C LEU A 26 9.84 -15.70 13.75
N GLU A 27 10.59 -16.54 14.45
CA GLU A 27 10.17 -17.90 14.81
C GLU A 27 8.83 -17.91 15.55
N ALA A 28 8.57 -16.90 16.39
CA ALA A 28 7.30 -16.74 17.10
C ALA A 28 6.10 -16.60 16.15
N LEU A 29 6.28 -15.92 15.00
CA LEU A 29 5.22 -15.73 14.00
C LEU A 29 5.11 -16.95 13.07
N ASP A 30 6.21 -17.64 12.79
CA ASP A 30 6.22 -18.83 11.94
C ASP A 30 5.60 -20.06 12.63
N LYS A 31 5.78 -20.19 13.95
CA LYS A 31 5.18 -21.27 14.76
C LYS A 31 3.66 -21.25 14.73
N ASP A 32 3.06 -20.05 14.82
CA ASP A 32 1.63 -19.86 14.73
C ASP A 32 1.32 -18.59 13.93
N ARG A 33 0.87 -18.79 12.68
CA ARG A 33 0.55 -17.67 11.78
C ARG A 33 -0.72 -16.92 12.19
N ALA A 34 -1.58 -17.53 13.00
CA ALA A 34 -2.83 -16.92 13.46
C ALA A 34 -2.62 -16.12 14.74
N PHE A 35 -1.93 -16.68 15.74
CA PHE A 35 -1.85 -16.09 17.08
C PHE A 35 -0.42 -15.81 17.55
N GLY A 36 0.60 -16.13 16.74
CA GLY A 36 2.00 -15.84 17.04
C GLY A 36 2.24 -14.36 17.25
N TRP A 37 3.04 -14.03 18.26
CA TRP A 37 3.27 -12.66 18.71
C TRP A 37 4.67 -12.46 19.27
N ASP A 38 5.24 -11.30 19.01
CA ASP A 38 6.48 -10.80 19.59
C ASP A 38 6.29 -9.32 19.95
N GLU A 39 6.30 -9.03 21.25
CA GLU A 39 5.96 -7.69 21.75
C GLU A 39 6.97 -6.63 21.30
N GLY A 40 8.27 -6.97 21.30
CA GLY A 40 9.35 -6.01 21.01
C GLY A 40 9.48 -5.64 19.53
N ARG A 41 9.14 -6.55 18.61
CA ARG A 41 9.31 -6.35 17.17
C ARG A 41 7.98 -6.12 16.46
N VAL A 42 7.10 -7.12 16.40
CA VAL A 42 5.84 -6.99 15.64
C VAL A 42 4.86 -6.07 16.37
N GLY A 43 4.82 -6.10 17.70
CA GLY A 43 4.00 -5.17 18.50
C GLY A 43 4.38 -3.71 18.24
N ARG A 44 5.69 -3.40 18.25
CA ARG A 44 6.22 -2.07 17.91
C ARG A 44 5.91 -1.66 16.46
N LEU A 45 6.08 -2.57 15.51
CA LEU A 45 5.75 -2.34 14.09
C LEU A 45 4.28 -1.96 13.92
N ILE A 46 3.37 -2.73 14.53
CA ILE A 46 1.92 -2.50 14.49
C ILE A 46 1.57 -1.17 15.17
N ALA A 47 2.21 -0.83 16.30
CA ALA A 47 1.97 0.43 17.00
C ALA A 47 2.36 1.67 16.19
N ILE A 48 3.53 1.66 15.57
CA ILE A 48 3.97 2.74 14.67
C ILE A 48 3.01 2.85 13.47
N SER A 49 2.59 1.72 12.93
CA SER A 49 1.66 1.67 11.81
C SER A 49 0.27 2.20 12.17
N CYS A 50 -0.27 1.84 13.33
CA CYS A 50 -1.53 2.40 13.83
C CYS A 50 -1.47 3.93 13.95
N GLY A 51 -0.39 4.46 14.54
CA GLY A 51 -0.21 5.91 14.67
C GLY A 51 -0.24 6.62 13.31
N TYR A 52 0.43 6.05 12.30
CA TYR A 52 0.39 6.57 10.94
C TYR A 52 -1.00 6.46 10.31
N PHE A 53 -1.69 5.31 10.40
CA PHE A 53 -3.01 5.15 9.78
C PHE A 53 -4.09 6.02 10.43
N ILE A 54 -3.97 6.34 11.73
CA ILE A 54 -4.81 7.38 12.36
C ILE A 54 -4.57 8.72 11.67
N TRP A 55 -3.31 9.13 11.57
CA TRP A 55 -2.95 10.41 10.94
C TRP A 55 -3.38 10.46 9.48
N ASP A 56 -3.11 9.42 8.69
CA ASP A 56 -3.45 9.29 7.27
C ASP A 56 -4.96 9.35 7.04
N THR A 57 -5.75 8.67 7.87
CA THR A 57 -7.21 8.71 7.82
C THR A 57 -7.74 10.12 8.09
N VAL A 58 -7.22 10.77 9.14
CA VAL A 58 -7.63 12.14 9.50
C VAL A 58 -7.24 13.12 8.39
N ASP A 59 -6.02 13.04 7.85
CA ASP A 59 -5.55 13.91 6.79
C ASP A 59 -6.39 13.73 5.51
N ALA A 60 -6.70 12.48 5.13
CA ALA A 60 -7.53 12.17 3.98
C ALA A 60 -8.96 12.73 4.09
N ILE A 61 -9.56 12.67 5.28
CA ILE A 61 -10.91 13.21 5.57
C ILE A 61 -10.88 14.73 5.57
N VAL A 62 -9.93 15.36 6.27
CA VAL A 62 -9.87 16.82 6.45
C VAL A 62 -9.50 17.54 5.15
N ASN A 63 -8.57 16.98 4.37
CA ASN A 63 -8.10 17.59 3.13
C ASN A 63 -8.84 17.11 1.87
N PHE A 64 -9.84 16.24 2.02
CA PHE A 64 -10.69 15.73 0.92
C PHE A 64 -9.90 15.22 -0.30
N VAL A 65 -8.84 14.43 -0.06
CA VAL A 65 -7.91 14.00 -1.12
C VAL A 65 -8.56 13.02 -2.11
N ASP A 66 -9.19 11.95 -1.60
CA ASP A 66 -10.00 10.97 -2.33
C ASP A 66 -10.66 10.03 -1.31
N ILE A 67 -11.89 9.58 -1.57
CA ILE A 67 -12.60 8.67 -0.67
C ILE A 67 -11.91 7.30 -0.54
N GLY A 68 -11.23 6.85 -1.59
CA GLY A 68 -10.47 5.60 -1.58
C GLY A 68 -9.30 5.62 -0.61
N PHE A 69 -8.62 6.77 -0.45
CA PHE A 69 -7.55 6.92 0.55
C PHE A 69 -8.12 6.95 1.98
N ALA A 70 -9.26 7.60 2.21
CA ALA A 70 -9.92 7.58 3.52
C ALA A 70 -10.40 6.17 3.91
N VAL A 71 -11.02 5.45 2.97
CA VAL A 71 -11.45 4.05 3.18
C VAL A 71 -10.26 3.13 3.40
N HIS A 72 -9.17 3.32 2.65
CA HIS A 72 -7.92 2.59 2.85
C HIS A 72 -7.37 2.78 4.26
N GLY A 73 -7.18 4.04 4.69
CA GLY A 73 -6.66 4.37 6.00
C GLY A 73 -7.51 3.79 7.13
N LEU A 74 -8.84 3.90 7.02
CA LEU A 74 -9.77 3.35 8.00
C LEU A 74 -9.73 1.81 8.05
N ALA A 75 -9.67 1.14 6.90
CA ALA A 75 -9.59 -0.32 6.83
C ALA A 75 -8.27 -0.85 7.42
N CYS A 76 -7.14 -0.21 7.07
CA CYS A 76 -5.84 -0.49 7.66
C CYS A 76 -5.89 -0.28 9.19
N LEU A 77 -6.38 0.87 9.65
CA LEU A 77 -6.48 1.17 11.07
C LEU A 77 -7.27 0.10 11.85
N ALA A 78 -8.43 -0.32 11.33
CA ALA A 78 -9.26 -1.34 11.97
C ALA A 78 -8.52 -2.70 12.09
N ILE A 79 -7.83 -3.12 11.03
CA ILE A 79 -7.07 -4.38 11.02
C ILE A 79 -5.88 -4.31 11.98
N TYR A 80 -5.09 -3.25 11.95
CA TYR A 80 -3.90 -3.14 12.80
C TYR A 80 -4.25 -2.94 14.27
N LEU A 81 -5.31 -2.17 14.60
CA LEU A 81 -5.79 -2.06 15.98
C LEU A 81 -6.32 -3.40 16.50
N GLY A 82 -7.07 -4.14 15.70
CA GLY A 82 -7.56 -5.46 16.06
C GLY A 82 -6.45 -6.48 16.34
N SER A 83 -5.26 -6.25 15.78
CA SER A 83 -4.13 -7.20 15.85
C SER A 83 -3.41 -7.17 17.20
N PHE A 84 -3.61 -6.13 18.02
CA PHE A 84 -3.04 -6.03 19.37
C PHE A 84 -3.57 -7.07 20.35
N LYS A 85 -4.75 -7.65 20.08
CA LYS A 85 -5.14 -8.92 20.70
C LYS A 85 -4.54 -10.01 19.80
N PRO A 86 -3.38 -10.60 20.16
CA PRO A 86 -2.50 -11.33 19.26
C PRO A 86 -3.21 -12.10 18.15
N PHE A 87 -3.36 -11.46 16.99
CA PHE A 87 -4.14 -12.03 15.89
C PHE A 87 -3.62 -11.54 14.54
N LEU A 88 -3.27 -12.50 13.68
CA LEU A 88 -2.77 -12.33 12.32
C LEU A 88 -1.56 -11.37 12.21
N ALA A 89 -0.76 -11.25 13.28
CA ALA A 89 0.44 -10.42 13.32
C ALA A 89 1.50 -10.87 12.30
N TYR A 90 1.56 -12.17 12.00
CA TYR A 90 2.35 -12.75 10.90
C TYR A 90 2.06 -12.06 9.56
N TYR A 91 0.78 -11.84 9.28
CA TYR A 91 0.31 -11.22 8.05
C TYR A 91 0.40 -9.70 8.11
N ALA A 92 0.13 -9.09 9.27
CA ALA A 92 0.28 -7.66 9.48
C ALA A 92 1.68 -7.17 9.05
N ALA A 93 2.75 -7.84 9.48
CA ALA A 93 4.11 -7.50 9.07
C ALA A 93 4.34 -7.63 7.56
N ARG A 94 3.76 -8.65 6.92
CA ARG A 94 3.92 -8.91 5.47
C ARG A 94 3.08 -7.96 4.61
N CYS A 95 1.90 -7.56 5.08
CA CYS A 95 1.04 -6.59 4.41
C CYS A 95 1.65 -5.18 4.43
N LEU A 96 2.38 -4.81 5.49
CA LEU A 96 3.08 -3.50 5.51
C LEU A 96 4.16 -3.37 4.45
N LEU A 97 4.71 -4.48 3.93
CA LEU A 97 5.65 -4.42 2.81
C LEU A 97 5.03 -3.84 1.53
N TRP A 98 3.71 -3.82 1.42
CA TRP A 98 2.98 -3.26 0.29
C TRP A 98 3.23 -1.76 0.11
N GLU A 99 3.59 -1.06 1.19
CA GLU A 99 3.98 0.34 1.19
C GLU A 99 5.26 0.63 0.40
N ALA A 100 6.06 -0.40 0.04
CA ALA A 100 7.27 -0.23 -0.76
C ALA A 100 6.98 0.46 -2.11
N SER A 101 5.79 0.24 -2.69
CA SER A 101 5.39 0.93 -3.92
C SER A 101 5.02 2.40 -3.69
N THR A 102 4.58 2.78 -2.49
CA THR A 102 4.29 4.18 -2.11
C THR A 102 5.57 5.02 -2.07
N PHE A 103 6.75 4.41 -1.84
CA PHE A 103 8.04 5.12 -1.93
C PHE A 103 8.23 5.78 -3.29
N PHE A 104 8.02 5.03 -4.38
CA PHE A 104 8.12 5.55 -5.74
C PHE A 104 7.01 6.54 -6.08
N LEU A 105 5.83 6.41 -5.47
CA LEU A 105 4.74 7.38 -5.62
C LEU A 105 5.12 8.75 -5.04
N ASN A 106 5.75 8.77 -3.86
CA ASN A 106 6.21 10.00 -3.23
C ASN A 106 7.32 10.69 -4.04
N ILE A 107 8.25 9.91 -4.60
CA ILE A 107 9.26 10.44 -5.54
C ILE A 107 8.60 10.97 -6.81
N HIS A 108 7.60 10.27 -7.35
CA HIS A 108 6.90 10.71 -8.56
C HIS A 108 6.24 12.07 -8.35
N TRP A 109 5.53 12.21 -7.22
CA TRP A 109 4.92 13.48 -6.84
C TRP A 109 5.96 14.59 -6.61
N LEU A 110 7.11 14.27 -6.03
CA LEU A 110 8.18 15.25 -5.82
C LEU A 110 8.72 15.78 -7.15
N LEU A 111 8.92 14.91 -8.13
CA LEU A 111 9.35 15.27 -9.49
C LEU A 111 8.30 16.16 -10.19
N ASP A 112 7.02 15.85 -10.01
CA ASP A 112 5.92 16.69 -10.53
C ASP A 112 5.91 18.10 -9.94
N LYS A 113 6.26 18.26 -8.65
CA LYS A 113 6.29 19.58 -8.00
C LYS A 113 7.56 20.37 -8.24
N THR A 114 8.62 19.74 -8.71
CA THR A 114 9.91 20.38 -9.00
C THR A 114 10.08 20.74 -10.48
N ASN A 115 9.00 20.72 -11.27
CA ASN A 115 8.99 20.97 -12.73
C ASN A 115 9.85 19.96 -13.53
N HIS A 116 9.99 18.73 -13.03
CA HIS A 116 10.69 17.65 -13.73
C HIS A 116 9.73 16.63 -14.40
N THR A 117 8.46 17.02 -14.61
CA THR A 117 7.33 16.24 -15.15
C THR A 117 7.60 15.48 -16.46
N GLU A 118 8.51 15.98 -17.29
CA GLU A 118 8.85 15.39 -18.60
C GLU A 118 10.28 14.82 -18.65
N SER A 119 10.96 14.73 -17.51
CA SER A 119 12.33 14.21 -17.47
C SER A 119 12.39 12.69 -17.64
N ASN A 120 13.52 12.20 -18.17
CA ASN A 120 13.83 10.76 -18.20
C ASN A 120 13.81 10.13 -16.79
N PHE A 121 14.16 10.91 -15.76
CA PHE A 121 14.08 10.47 -14.36
C PHE A 121 12.65 10.14 -13.93
N GLN A 122 11.68 10.96 -14.32
CA GLN A 122 10.28 10.72 -13.99
C GLN A 122 9.70 9.51 -14.71
N LEU A 123 10.10 9.30 -15.97
CA LEU A 123 9.73 8.10 -16.73
C LEU A 123 10.26 6.82 -16.05
N ILE A 124 11.55 6.80 -15.69
CA ILE A 124 12.16 5.67 -14.99
C ILE A 124 11.46 5.44 -13.65
N ASN A 125 11.24 6.49 -12.85
CA ASN A 125 10.54 6.37 -11.58
C ASN A 125 9.09 5.89 -11.75
N GLY A 126 8.38 6.37 -12.79
CA GLY A 126 7.03 5.91 -13.13
C GLY A 126 6.99 4.43 -13.51
N LEU A 127 7.98 3.93 -14.25
CA LEU A 127 8.11 2.51 -14.56
C LEU A 127 8.39 1.69 -13.29
N LEU A 128 9.32 2.14 -12.45
CA LEU A 128 9.62 1.49 -11.16
C LEU A 128 8.38 1.45 -10.26
N LEU A 129 7.64 2.55 -10.17
CA LEU A 129 6.36 2.62 -9.46
C LEU A 129 5.39 1.56 -9.97
N LEU A 130 5.20 1.45 -11.29
CA LEU A 130 4.28 0.47 -11.87
C LEU A 130 4.70 -0.97 -11.57
N VAL A 131 5.99 -1.29 -11.78
CA VAL A 131 6.53 -2.63 -11.58
C VAL A 131 6.47 -3.02 -10.11
N THR A 132 6.92 -2.15 -9.20
CA THR A 132 6.87 -2.42 -7.76
C THR A 132 5.43 -2.53 -7.27
N PHE A 133 4.50 -1.70 -7.75
CA PHE A 133 3.08 -1.81 -7.42
C PHE A 133 2.53 -3.17 -7.84
N PHE A 134 2.74 -3.58 -9.10
CA PHE A 134 2.27 -4.87 -9.60
C PHE A 134 2.86 -6.05 -8.81
N VAL A 135 4.17 -6.09 -8.64
CA VAL A 135 4.86 -7.20 -7.98
C VAL A 135 4.50 -7.28 -6.50
N VAL A 136 4.61 -6.18 -5.76
CA VAL A 136 4.45 -6.22 -4.30
C VAL A 136 2.97 -6.26 -3.89
N ARG A 137 2.09 -5.49 -4.54
CA ARG A 137 0.68 -5.40 -4.14
C ARG A 137 -0.20 -6.45 -4.79
N LEU A 138 -0.03 -6.74 -6.09
CA LEU A 138 -0.92 -7.66 -6.80
C LEU A 138 -0.42 -9.10 -6.75
N VAL A 139 0.87 -9.34 -7.03
CA VAL A 139 1.41 -10.71 -7.05
C VAL A 139 1.72 -11.20 -5.64
N TYR A 140 2.69 -10.57 -4.95
CA TYR A 140 3.09 -10.99 -3.61
C TYR A 140 1.96 -10.79 -2.60
N GLY A 141 1.40 -9.58 -2.51
CA GLY A 141 0.29 -9.27 -1.62
C GLY A 141 -0.99 -10.00 -2.00
N GLY A 142 -1.50 -9.72 -3.19
CA GLY A 142 -2.83 -10.15 -3.62
C GLY A 142 -2.99 -11.60 -3.99
N MET A 143 -1.95 -12.29 -4.47
CA MET A 143 -2.05 -13.72 -4.78
C MET A 143 -1.47 -14.56 -3.65
N TYR A 144 -0.25 -14.27 -3.20
CA TYR A 144 0.47 -15.13 -2.26
C TYR A 144 0.10 -14.89 -0.79
N VAL A 145 0.17 -13.64 -0.30
CA VAL A 145 -0.14 -13.32 1.10
C VAL A 145 -1.63 -13.44 1.37
N LEU A 146 -2.48 -12.93 0.47
CA LEU A 146 -3.94 -13.00 0.60
C LEU A 146 -4.45 -14.43 0.66
N TYR A 147 -3.94 -15.33 -0.18
CA TYR A 147 -4.34 -16.74 -0.16
C TYR A 147 -4.03 -17.38 1.19
N GLN A 148 -2.81 -17.20 1.69
CA GLN A 148 -2.40 -17.75 2.99
C GLN A 148 -3.19 -17.14 4.14
N PHE A 149 -3.42 -15.83 4.10
CA PHE A 149 -4.25 -15.12 5.07
C PHE A 149 -5.66 -15.69 5.11
N ALA A 150 -6.32 -15.84 3.95
CA ALA A 150 -7.67 -16.38 3.86
C ALA A 150 -7.72 -17.83 4.36
N HIS A 151 -6.71 -18.63 4.02
CA HIS A 151 -6.58 -20.00 4.51
C HIS A 151 -6.44 -20.04 6.05
N THR A 152 -5.55 -19.23 6.64
CA THR A 152 -5.38 -19.17 8.10
C THR A 152 -6.64 -18.65 8.79
N LEU A 153 -7.26 -17.59 8.27
CA LEU A 153 -8.51 -17.05 8.82
C LEU A 153 -9.63 -18.09 8.78
N TYR A 154 -9.73 -18.88 7.71
CA TYR A 154 -10.68 -19.97 7.61
C TYR A 154 -10.38 -21.09 8.63
N GLN A 155 -9.12 -21.45 8.84
CA GLN A 155 -8.73 -22.49 9.81
C GLN A 155 -9.12 -22.11 11.25
N VAL A 156 -8.96 -20.84 11.62
CA VAL A 156 -9.24 -20.35 12.99
C VAL A 156 -10.61 -19.73 13.16
N ARG A 157 -11.50 -19.82 12.15
CA ARG A 157 -12.82 -19.17 12.14
C ARG A 157 -13.72 -19.51 13.34
N HIS A 158 -13.55 -20.70 13.93
CA HIS A 158 -14.31 -21.13 15.10
C HIS A 158 -13.68 -20.71 16.44
N GLN A 159 -12.45 -20.21 16.41
CA GLN A 159 -11.67 -19.79 17.58
C GLN A 159 -11.77 -18.28 17.83
N VAL A 160 -12.30 -17.52 16.87
CA VAL A 160 -12.39 -16.06 16.94
C VAL A 160 -13.83 -15.57 16.81
N PRO A 161 -14.18 -14.41 17.39
CA PRO A 161 -15.49 -13.83 17.22
C PRO A 161 -15.81 -13.55 15.75
N LEU A 162 -17.06 -13.71 15.36
CA LEU A 162 -17.52 -13.44 13.99
C LEU A 162 -17.16 -12.03 13.49
N ALA A 163 -17.14 -11.05 14.39
CA ALA A 163 -16.71 -9.68 14.09
C ALA A 163 -15.28 -9.61 13.54
N TYR A 164 -14.35 -10.41 14.06
CA TYR A 164 -12.97 -10.47 13.54
C TYR A 164 -12.97 -11.00 12.10
N ILE A 165 -13.76 -12.04 11.80
CA ILE A 165 -13.85 -12.58 10.44
C ILE A 165 -14.32 -11.50 9.46
N PHE A 166 -15.33 -10.71 9.83
CA PHE A 166 -15.83 -9.64 8.97
C PHE A 166 -14.85 -8.49 8.81
N ILE A 167 -14.21 -8.04 9.89
CA ILE A 167 -13.22 -6.94 9.84
C ILE A 167 -12.02 -7.34 8.98
N TYR A 168 -11.45 -8.51 9.24
CA TYR A 168 -10.23 -8.98 8.59
C TYR A 168 -10.50 -9.46 7.17
N GLY A 169 -11.55 -10.24 6.96
CA GLY A 169 -11.96 -10.72 5.63
C GLY A 169 -12.46 -9.58 4.75
N GLY A 170 -13.41 -8.78 5.25
CA GLY A 170 -13.96 -7.64 4.53
C GLY A 170 -12.91 -6.56 4.26
N GLY A 171 -12.08 -6.23 5.25
CA GLY A 171 -10.98 -5.29 5.09
C GLY A 171 -9.97 -5.73 4.03
N ASN A 172 -9.63 -7.02 3.96
CA ASN A 172 -8.76 -7.51 2.88
C ASN A 172 -9.41 -7.38 1.49
N VAL A 173 -10.71 -7.69 1.36
CA VAL A 173 -11.43 -7.49 0.09
C VAL A 173 -11.41 -6.03 -0.34
N VAL A 174 -11.66 -5.11 0.59
CA VAL A 174 -11.62 -3.66 0.32
C VAL A 174 -10.21 -3.23 -0.10
N LEU A 175 -9.18 -3.59 0.67
CA LEU A 175 -7.79 -3.20 0.38
C LEU A 175 -7.32 -3.75 -0.96
N GLN A 176 -7.64 -4.99 -1.29
CA GLN A 176 -7.30 -5.57 -2.58
C GLN A 176 -8.09 -4.97 -3.74
N GLY A 177 -9.37 -4.65 -3.53
CA GLY A 177 -10.18 -3.92 -4.50
C GLY A 177 -9.56 -2.55 -4.82
N LEU A 178 -9.15 -1.79 -3.80
CA LEU A 178 -8.47 -0.51 -3.98
C LEU A 178 -7.15 -0.66 -4.72
N ASN A 179 -6.35 -1.69 -4.43
CA ASN A 179 -5.11 -1.98 -5.15
C ASN A 179 -5.36 -2.18 -6.65
N TRP A 180 -6.39 -2.94 -7.03
CA TRP A 180 -6.77 -3.11 -8.44
C TRP A 180 -7.25 -1.81 -9.08
N LEU A 181 -8.05 -1.01 -8.37
CA LEU A 181 -8.52 0.29 -8.86
C LEU A 181 -7.37 1.26 -9.12
N TRP A 182 -6.42 1.38 -8.19
CA TRP A 182 -5.25 2.25 -8.35
C TRP A 182 -4.32 1.77 -9.48
N PHE A 183 -4.12 0.45 -9.61
CA PHE A 183 -3.37 -0.08 -10.74
C PHE A 183 -4.04 0.26 -12.08
N GLY A 184 -5.37 0.14 -12.16
CA GLY A 184 -6.14 0.57 -13.33
C GLY A 184 -5.94 2.05 -13.65
N LYS A 185 -5.97 2.94 -12.63
CA LYS A 185 -5.68 4.37 -12.79
C LYS A 185 -4.25 4.62 -13.31
N MET A 186 -3.26 3.87 -12.81
CA MET A 186 -1.87 3.96 -13.29
C MET A 186 -1.74 3.57 -14.76
N ILE A 187 -2.36 2.46 -15.18
CA ILE A 187 -2.35 2.01 -16.58
C ILE A 187 -3.05 3.04 -17.48
N ALA A 188 -4.18 3.59 -17.05
CA ALA A 188 -4.90 4.62 -17.80
C ALA A 188 -4.04 5.89 -18.00
N ALA A 189 -3.33 6.33 -16.95
CA ALA A 189 -2.43 7.48 -17.03
C ALA A 189 -1.29 7.24 -18.04
N ILE A 190 -0.70 6.05 -18.05
CA ILE A 190 0.35 5.67 -19.00
C ILE A 190 -0.18 5.66 -20.44
N ARG A 191 -1.35 5.04 -20.67
CA ARG A 191 -1.97 5.00 -22.01
C ARG A 191 -2.22 6.41 -22.55
N LYS A 192 -2.78 7.29 -21.72
CA LYS A 192 -3.03 8.69 -22.09
C LYS A 192 -1.74 9.40 -22.52
N ARG A 193 -0.65 9.21 -21.77
CA ARG A 193 0.65 9.82 -22.09
C ARG A 193 1.20 9.38 -23.45
N PHE A 194 1.04 8.10 -23.82
CA PHE A 194 1.48 7.60 -25.14
C PHE A 194 0.60 8.09 -26.29
N SER A 195 -0.70 8.25 -26.06
CA SER A 195 -1.60 8.84 -27.06
C SER A 195 -1.21 10.30 -27.36
N GLU A 196 -0.96 11.10 -26.33
CA GLU A 196 -0.54 12.51 -26.49
C GLU A 196 0.80 12.67 -27.23
N ASP A 197 1.75 11.75 -27.01
CA ASP A 197 3.05 11.75 -27.70
C ASP A 197 2.91 11.40 -29.20
N THR A 198 1.96 10.52 -29.53
CA THR A 198 1.65 10.15 -30.92
C THR A 198 1.03 11.32 -31.68
N ASP A 199 0.12 12.05 -31.05
CA ASP A 199 -0.53 13.23 -31.64
C ASP A 199 0.49 14.37 -31.90
N LYS A 200 1.39 14.64 -30.94
CA LYS A 200 2.47 15.64 -31.09
C LYS A 200 3.43 15.33 -32.25
N ASN A 201 3.79 14.05 -32.42
CA ASN A 201 4.67 13.63 -33.53
C ASN A 201 3.96 13.76 -34.90
N THR A 202 2.65 13.52 -34.95
CA THR A 202 1.86 13.65 -36.19
C THR A 202 1.69 15.12 -36.60
N SER A 203 1.48 16.04 -35.66
CA SER A 203 1.38 17.48 -35.94
C SER A 203 2.72 18.10 -36.36
N ASN A 204 3.85 17.63 -35.83
CA ASN A 204 5.18 18.14 -36.21
C ASN A 204 5.69 17.56 -37.55
N GLY A 205 5.12 16.44 -38.01
CA GLY A 205 5.44 15.82 -39.30
C GLY A 205 4.72 16.44 -40.51
N THR A 206 3.79 17.37 -40.29
CA THR A 206 3.03 18.08 -41.34
C THR A 206 3.58 19.49 -41.55
N VAL A 207 4.85 19.61 -41.94
CA VAL A 207 5.35 20.81 -42.64
C VAL A 207 5.19 20.55 -44.14
N PRO A 208 4.19 21.13 -44.83
CA PRO A 208 4.07 20.97 -46.26
C PRO A 208 5.26 21.65 -46.94
N LYS A 209 5.95 20.90 -47.80
CA LYS A 209 6.86 21.46 -48.82
C LYS A 209 6.05 22.06 -49.95
#